data_AF-A0A5J5WYQ4-F1
#
_entry.id   AF-A0A5J5WYQ4-F1
#
_cell.length_a   1.000
_cell.length_b   1.000
_cell.length_c   1.000
_cell.angle_alpha   90.00
_cell.angle_beta   90.00
_cell.angle_gamma   90.00
#
_symmetry.space_group_name_H-M   'P 1'
#
loop_
_entity.id
_entity.type
_entity.pdbx_description
1 polymer ?
#
loop_
_entity_poly.entity_id
_entity_poly.type
_entity_poly.pdbx_seq_one_letter_code
_entity_poly.pdbx_strand_id
1 'polypeptide(L)'
;MGISPFPLLSLDCNDQMSKSKRRLKVKKQRVWGETVKRHWRCRRRSRSMLMKRIPEGCTRTLNPFQKKVKTLKKLIPNKESMGLGGLFRDTAEYIMCLQMRVKVMQIMVKVLTGSNE
;
A
#
# COMPACT_ATOMS: atom_id res chain seq x y z
N MET A 1 -15.75 -35.51 -87.04
CA MET A 1 -14.59 -34.72 -87.53
C MET A 1 -14.38 -33.57 -86.57
N GLY A 2 -13.16 -33.39 -86.07
CA GLY A 2 -12.75 -32.12 -85.45
C GLY A 2 -12.58 -32.15 -83.94
N ILE A 3 -11.41 -32.63 -83.51
CA ILE A 3 -10.83 -32.50 -82.18
C ILE A 3 -10.37 -31.05 -82.01
N SER A 4 -10.55 -30.46 -80.82
CA SER A 4 -9.58 -29.52 -80.23
C SER A 4 -9.98 -29.15 -78.79
N PRO A 5 -9.24 -29.61 -77.76
CA PRO A 5 -9.44 -29.20 -76.38
C PRO A 5 -8.35 -28.22 -75.95
N PHE A 6 -8.71 -26.96 -75.70
CA PHE A 6 -7.87 -26.07 -74.90
C PHE A 6 -8.74 -25.10 -74.09
N PRO A 7 -9.00 -25.37 -72.80
CA PRO A 7 -9.27 -24.28 -71.89
C PRO A 7 -7.93 -23.62 -71.55
N LEU A 8 -7.75 -22.39 -72.02
CA LEU A 8 -6.69 -21.51 -71.57
C LEU A 8 -6.68 -21.50 -70.03
N LEU A 9 -5.57 -21.95 -69.44
CA LEU A 9 -5.23 -21.75 -68.04
C LEU A 9 -5.12 -20.24 -67.77
N SER A 10 -6.24 -19.58 -67.48
CA SER A 10 -6.22 -18.26 -66.87
C SER A 10 -5.76 -18.44 -65.42
N LEU A 11 -4.45 -18.28 -65.21
CA LEU A 11 -3.85 -18.13 -63.89
C LEU A 11 -4.50 -16.92 -63.20
N ASP A 12 -5.32 -17.23 -62.21
CA ASP A 12 -6.13 -16.29 -61.44
C ASP A 12 -5.24 -15.51 -60.44
N CYS A 13 -4.35 -14.66 -60.98
CA CYS A 13 -3.43 -13.82 -60.21
C CYS A 13 -4.18 -12.90 -59.22
N ASN A 14 -5.42 -12.54 -59.53
CA ASN A 14 -6.28 -11.72 -58.67
C ASN A 14 -6.77 -12.50 -57.44
N ASP A 15 -7.12 -13.78 -57.59
CA ASP A 15 -7.52 -14.62 -56.47
C ASP A 15 -6.33 -14.88 -55.53
N GLN A 16 -5.14 -15.13 -56.08
CA GLN A 16 -3.90 -15.34 -55.31
C GLN A 16 -3.47 -14.08 -54.53
N MET A 17 -3.60 -12.91 -55.15
CA MET A 17 -3.32 -11.62 -54.50
C MET A 17 -4.38 -11.27 -53.44
N SER A 18 -5.65 -11.62 -53.67
CA SER A 18 -6.74 -11.43 -52.69
C SER A 18 -6.55 -12.33 -51.46
N LYS A 19 -6.19 -13.61 -51.66
CA LYS A 19 -5.85 -14.57 -50.61
C LYS A 19 -4.65 -14.09 -49.78
N SER A 20 -3.62 -13.56 -50.43
CA SER A 20 -2.43 -13.02 -49.77
C SER A 20 -2.74 -11.80 -48.89
N LYS A 21 -3.55 -10.85 -49.39
CA LYS A 21 -4.03 -9.69 -48.60
C LYS A 21 -4.88 -10.11 -47.39
N ARG A 22 -5.76 -11.11 -47.55
CA ARG A 22 -6.54 -11.69 -46.43
C ARG A 22 -5.63 -12.32 -45.37
N ARG A 23 -4.62 -13.10 -45.78
CA ARG A 23 -3.63 -13.70 -44.87
C ARG A 23 -2.84 -12.66 -44.08
N LEU A 24 -2.42 -11.57 -44.73
CA LEU A 24 -1.73 -10.46 -44.06
C LEU A 24 -2.63 -9.74 -43.04
N LYS A 25 -3.92 -9.53 -43.37
CA LYS A 25 -4.91 -8.94 -42.46
C LYS A 25 -5.14 -9.80 -41.22
N VAL A 26 -5.26 -11.13 -41.39
CA VAL A 26 -5.38 -12.10 -40.28
C VAL A 26 -4.11 -12.12 -39.43
N LYS A 27 -2.92 -12.12 -40.05
CA LYS A 27 -1.64 -12.08 -39.34
C LYS A 27 -1.50 -10.79 -38.51
N LYS A 28 -1.88 -9.64 -39.07
CA LYS A 28 -1.90 -8.34 -38.35
C LYS A 28 -2.85 -8.35 -37.17
N GLN A 29 -4.06 -8.89 -37.32
CA GLN A 29 -5.03 -9.03 -36.22
C GLN A 29 -4.52 -9.95 -35.10
N ARG A 30 -3.87 -11.08 -35.45
CA ARG A 30 -3.27 -12.00 -34.47
C ARG A 30 -2.15 -11.32 -33.67
N VAL A 31 -1.24 -10.62 -34.34
CA VAL A 31 -0.16 -9.87 -33.69
C VAL A 31 -0.70 -8.75 -32.80
N TRP A 32 -1.73 -8.02 -33.25
CA TRP A 32 -2.38 -6.99 -32.43
C TRP A 32 -3.01 -7.59 -31.16
N GLY A 33 -3.71 -8.72 -31.30
CA GLY A 33 -4.26 -9.47 -30.17
C GLY A 33 -3.19 -9.97 -29.19
N GLU A 34 -2.04 -10.42 -29.67
CA GLU A 34 -0.91 -10.83 -28.83
C GLU A 34 -0.26 -9.65 -28.09
N THR A 35 -0.07 -8.52 -28.76
CA THR A 35 0.51 -7.30 -28.17
C THR A 35 -0.40 -6.75 -27.06
N VAL A 36 -1.72 -6.69 -27.29
CA VAL A 36 -2.70 -6.27 -26.28
C VAL A 36 -2.71 -7.24 -25.09
N LYS A 37 -2.66 -8.56 -25.33
CA LYS A 37 -2.55 -9.57 -24.27
C LYS A 37 -1.24 -9.44 -23.48
N ARG A 38 -0.12 -9.14 -24.13
CA ARG A 38 1.17 -8.88 -23.46
C ARG A 38 1.10 -7.61 -22.61
N HIS A 39 0.54 -6.51 -23.13
CA HIS A 39 0.34 -5.28 -22.37
C HIS A 39 -0.51 -5.50 -21.11
N TRP A 40 -1.63 -6.22 -21.24
CA TRP A 40 -2.48 -6.59 -20.11
C TRP A 40 -1.75 -7.45 -19.07
N ARG A 41 -0.97 -8.45 -19.51
CA ARG A 41 -0.15 -9.29 -18.61
C ARG A 41 0.94 -8.48 -17.88
N CYS A 42 1.67 -7.62 -18.59
CA CYS A 42 2.69 -6.77 -18.00
C CYS A 42 2.08 -5.78 -16.98
N ARG A 43 0.94 -5.16 -17.32
CA ARG A 43 0.22 -4.25 -16.41
C ARG A 43 -0.30 -4.97 -15.16
N ARG A 44 -0.85 -6.19 -15.31
CA ARG A 44 -1.32 -7.01 -14.18
C ARG A 44 -0.17 -7.46 -13.28
N ARG A 45 0.97 -7.86 -13.85
CA ARG A 45 2.19 -8.24 -13.10
C ARG A 45 2.82 -7.07 -12.36
N SER A 46 2.85 -5.88 -12.98
CA SER A 46 3.32 -4.64 -12.33
C SER A 46 2.43 -4.26 -11.14
N ARG A 47 1.10 -4.30 -11.30
CA ARG A 47 0.17 -4.06 -10.19
C ARG A 47 0.31 -5.07 -9.05
N SER A 48 0.49 -6.37 -9.34
CA SER A 48 0.66 -7.35 -8.26
C SER A 48 1.98 -7.18 -7.52
N MET A 49 3.06 -6.77 -8.20
CA MET A 49 4.33 -6.42 -7.56
C MET A 49 4.22 -5.14 -6.72
N LEU A 50 3.47 -4.12 -7.18
CA LEU A 50 3.21 -2.90 -6.40
C LEU A 50 2.43 -3.21 -5.11
N MET A 51 1.41 -4.06 -5.18
CA MET A 51 0.61 -4.45 -4.01
C MET A 51 1.39 -5.34 -3.02
N LYS A 52 2.35 -6.13 -3.50
CA LYS A 52 3.25 -6.93 -2.64
C LYS A 52 4.40 -6.13 -2.03
N ARG A 53 4.60 -4.88 -2.44
CA ARG A 53 5.52 -3.91 -1.81
C ARG A 53 4.81 -2.99 -0.83
N ILE A 54 3.62 -3.32 -0.36
CA ILE A 54 3.10 -2.70 0.86
C ILE A 54 3.81 -3.45 1.99
N PRO A 55 4.80 -2.84 2.66
CA PRO A 55 5.41 -3.50 3.80
C PRO A 55 4.29 -3.71 4.81
N GLU A 56 4.20 -4.90 5.40
CA GLU A 56 3.29 -5.20 6.52
C GLU A 56 3.58 -4.32 7.76
N GLY A 57 4.59 -3.44 7.67
CA GLY A 57 4.93 -2.37 8.60
C GLY A 57 4.70 -0.95 8.08
N CYS A 58 3.90 -0.73 7.02
CA CYS A 58 3.33 0.60 6.74
C CYS A 58 2.34 0.91 7.86
N THR A 59 2.90 1.32 8.98
CA THR A 59 2.20 1.85 10.14
C THR A 59 1.37 2.98 9.57
N ARG A 60 0.07 2.72 9.32
CA ARG A 60 -0.93 3.74 8.98
C ARG A 60 -0.54 4.95 9.78
N THR A 61 -0.14 6.03 9.12
CA THR A 61 0.43 7.22 9.77
C THR A 61 -0.49 7.60 10.91
N LEU A 62 -0.15 7.18 12.13
CA LEU A 62 -1.06 7.35 13.26
C LEU A 62 -1.22 8.85 13.41
N ASN A 63 -2.48 9.30 13.50
CA ASN A 63 -2.78 10.70 13.70
C ASN A 63 -1.89 11.20 14.85
N PRO A 64 -1.32 12.41 14.75
CA PRO A 64 -0.41 12.93 15.78
C PRO A 64 -1.04 12.86 17.18
N PHE A 65 -2.36 13.01 17.27
CA PHE A 65 -3.13 12.80 18.49
C PHE A 65 -3.03 11.36 19.06
N GLN A 66 -3.18 10.34 18.21
CA GLN A 66 -3.04 8.94 18.62
C GLN A 66 -1.63 8.63 19.10
N LYS A 67 -0.59 9.24 18.49
CA LYS A 67 0.79 9.12 18.98
C LYS A 67 0.92 9.69 20.39
N LYS A 68 0.37 10.88 20.66
CA LYS A 68 0.36 11.50 21.99
C LYS A 68 -0.38 10.65 23.02
N VAL A 69 -1.56 10.13 22.68
CA VAL A 69 -2.33 9.22 23.55
C VAL A 69 -1.54 7.94 23.84
N LYS A 70 -0.86 7.38 22.85
CA LYS A 70 -0.01 6.19 23.04
C LYS A 70 1.17 6.49 23.97
N THR A 71 1.81 7.65 23.83
CA THR A 71 2.87 8.08 24.75
C THR A 71 2.32 8.28 26.16
N LEU A 72 1.17 8.93 26.32
CA LEU A 72 0.55 9.14 27.62
C LEU A 72 0.26 7.81 28.32
N LYS A 73 -0.30 6.82 27.59
CA LYS A 73 -0.53 5.46 28.14
C LYS A 73 0.74 4.77 28.64
N LYS A 74 1.92 5.08 28.09
CA LYS A 74 3.21 4.52 28.55
C LYS A 74 3.74 5.20 29.80
N LEU A 75 3.38 6.47 30.04
CA LEU A 75 3.90 7.26 31.16
C LEU A 75 3.14 7.02 32.45
N ILE A 76 1.84 6.71 32.37
CA ILE A 76 1.01 6.50 33.54
C ILE A 76 0.96 5.00 33.87
N PRO A 77 1.13 4.59 35.13
CA PRO A 77 1.11 3.18 35.53
C PRO A 77 -0.27 2.51 35.34
N ASN A 78 -0.29 1.24 34.92
CA ASN A 78 -1.49 0.37 34.83
C ASN A 78 -2.60 0.83 33.83
N LYS A 79 -2.25 1.31 32.63
CA LYS A 79 -3.24 1.89 31.68
C LYS A 79 -3.50 1.11 30.39
N GLU A 80 -3.08 -0.15 30.32
CA GLU A 80 -3.06 -0.92 29.07
C GLU A 80 -4.45 -1.05 28.41
N SER A 81 -5.53 -1.12 29.20
CA SER A 81 -6.91 -1.36 28.72
C SER A 81 -7.87 -0.17 28.84
N MET A 82 -7.40 1.03 29.21
CA MET A 82 -8.30 2.14 29.54
C MET A 82 -8.74 2.98 28.33
N GLY A 83 -10.01 3.39 28.33
CA GLY A 83 -10.57 4.39 27.41
C GLY A 83 -10.03 5.81 27.67
N LEU A 84 -10.28 6.75 26.74
CA LEU A 84 -9.70 8.10 26.80
C LEU A 84 -10.10 8.88 28.06
N GLY A 85 -11.38 8.86 28.45
CA GLY A 85 -11.85 9.60 29.64
C GLY A 85 -11.21 9.10 30.94
N GLY A 86 -11.09 7.77 31.10
CA GLY A 86 -10.38 7.17 32.23
C GLY A 86 -8.89 7.52 32.22
N LEU A 87 -8.25 7.47 31.05
CA LEU A 87 -6.84 7.82 30.91
C LEU A 87 -6.55 9.24 31.42
N PHE A 88 -7.38 10.22 31.06
CA PHE A 88 -7.17 11.61 31.49
C PHE A 88 -7.41 11.80 32.99
N ARG A 89 -8.45 11.18 33.55
CA ARG A 89 -8.72 11.23 35.00
C ARG A 89 -7.56 10.67 35.80
N ASP A 90 -7.10 9.48 35.46
CA ASP A 90 -5.98 8.82 36.12
C ASP A 90 -4.67 9.60 35.93
N THR A 91 -4.51 10.27 34.78
CA THR A 91 -3.37 11.16 34.53
C THR A 91 -3.39 12.35 35.49
N ALA A 92 -4.55 12.98 35.67
CA ALA A 92 -4.68 14.12 36.58
C ALA A 92 -4.36 13.71 38.03
N GLU A 93 -4.88 12.57 38.46
CA GLU A 93 -4.57 11.99 39.77
C GLU A 93 -3.08 11.70 39.92
N TYR A 94 -2.45 11.08 38.91
CA TYR A 94 -1.02 10.79 38.95
C TYR A 94 -0.16 12.06 39.01
N ILE A 95 -0.53 13.11 38.28
CA ILE A 95 0.15 14.42 38.36
C ILE A 95 0.05 14.98 39.78
N MET A 96 -1.13 14.94 40.41
CA MET A 96 -1.33 15.43 41.76
C MET A 96 -0.46 14.66 42.78
N CYS A 97 -0.42 13.33 42.66
CA CYS A 97 0.43 12.48 43.49
C CYS A 97 1.92 12.80 43.32
N LEU A 98 2.39 13.01 42.09
CA LEU A 98 3.77 13.41 41.81
C LEU A 98 4.10 14.77 42.42
N GLN A 99 3.20 15.75 42.27
CA GLN A 99 3.38 17.08 42.86
C GLN A 99 3.48 17.02 44.38
N MET A 100 2.62 16.23 45.05
CA MET A 100 2.69 16.03 46.49
C MET A 100 4.01 15.39 46.92
N ARG A 101 4.47 14.36 46.21
CA ARG A 101 5.76 13.71 46.51
C ARG A 101 6.93 14.67 46.39
N VAL A 102 6.96 15.49 45.34
CA VAL A 102 8.00 16.52 45.17
C VAL A 102 7.97 17.54 46.32
N LYS A 103 6.78 18.01 46.73
CA LYS A 103 6.64 18.93 47.88
C LYS A 103 7.20 18.32 49.17
N VAL A 104 6.88 17.06 49.46
CA VAL A 104 7.41 16.36 50.64
C VAL A 104 8.93 16.24 50.58
N MET A 105 9.49 15.85 49.43
CA MET A 105 10.94 15.77 49.25
C MET A 105 11.62 17.12 49.44
N GLN A 106 11.01 18.21 48.94
CA GLN A 106 11.53 19.56 49.15
C GLN A 106 11.52 19.97 50.62
N ILE A 107 10.46 19.65 51.37
CA ILE A 107 10.40 19.90 52.82
C ILE A 107 11.48 19.10 53.53
N MET A 108 11.62 17.81 53.21
CA MET A 108 12.64 16.94 53.80
C MET A 108 14.05 17.46 53.55
N VAL A 109 14.36 17.89 52.32
CA VAL A 109 15.66 18.52 52.01
C VAL A 109 15.85 19.78 52.83
N LYS A 110 14.87 20.68 52.92
CA LYS A 110 14.99 21.91 53.73
C LYS A 110 15.26 21.61 55.21
N VAL A 111 14.56 20.62 55.79
CA VAL A 111 14.79 20.19 57.18
C VAL A 111 16.18 19.61 57.36
N LEU A 112 16.63 18.74 56.45
CA LEU A 112 17.94 18.09 56.55
C LEU A 112 19.13 19.02 56.24
N THR A 113 18.91 20.06 55.43
CA THR A 113 19.97 21.02 55.06
C THR A 113 20.02 22.21 56.03
N GLY A 114 18.93 22.46 56.78
CA GLY A 114 18.78 23.58 57.71
C GLY A 114 19.35 23.36 59.12
N SER A 115 20.47 22.64 59.27
CA SER A 115 21.21 22.59 60.55
C SER A 115 22.71 22.94 60.41
N ASN A 116 23.10 23.64 59.35
CA ASN A 116 24.50 24.06 59.11
C ASN A 116 24.65 25.57 58.85
N GLU A 117 23.76 26.41 59.39
CA GLU A 117 24.07 27.82 59.66
C GLU A 117 24.24 28.02 61.18
#